data_AF-X0Y4W4-F1
#
_entry.id   AF-X0Y4W4-F1
#
_cell.length_a   1.000
_cell.length_b   1.000
_cell.length_c   1.000
_cell.angle_alpha   90.00
_cell.angle_beta   90.00
_cell.angle_gamma   90.00
#
_symmetry.space_group_name_H-M   'P 1'
#
loop_
_entity.id
_entity.type
_entity.pdbx_description
1 polymer ?
#
loop_
_entity_poly.entity_id
_entity_poly.type
_entity_poly.pdbx_seq_one_letter_code
_entity_poly.pdbx_strand_id
1 'polypeptide(L)'
;EYCPDELAEQTIWRLNNLARSSQLRLQQLLADEQSRAVTTKSRLWYNLGDMLAAAAVIVFVAGVLITPLRFARQKSWQQRCQMQLRHIWQGIKNYSDDYDGKLPAVATATGAPWWKVGYQGEENHSNTRHIWLLAKGDYVNPSDFVCPAASQGRALQFDASQVQYYNDFPARRYVTYSFRIRCNKPTKLH
;
A
#
# COMPACT_ATOMS: atom_id res chain seq x y z
N GLU A 1 -15.53 -101.19 -40.15
CA GLU A 1 -15.42 -100.52 -38.84
C GLU A 1 -14.23 -99.58 -38.88
N TYR A 2 -14.39 -98.34 -38.44
CA TYR A 2 -13.32 -97.33 -38.45
C TYR A 2 -12.55 -97.44 -37.13
N CYS A 3 -11.21 -97.55 -37.17
CA CYS A 3 -10.42 -97.78 -35.96
C CYS A 3 -10.36 -96.51 -35.08
N PRO A 4 -10.44 -96.65 -33.75
CA PRO A 4 -10.52 -95.52 -32.81
C PRO A 4 -9.24 -94.66 -32.75
N ASP A 5 -8.09 -95.19 -33.17
CA ASP A 5 -6.80 -94.49 -33.06
C ASP A 5 -6.67 -93.31 -34.04
N GLU A 6 -7.26 -93.41 -35.23
CA GLU A 6 -7.20 -92.34 -36.24
C GLU A 6 -8.00 -91.10 -35.80
N LEU A 7 -9.08 -91.31 -35.04
CA LEU A 7 -9.89 -90.22 -34.49
C LEU A 7 -9.15 -89.47 -33.38
N ALA A 8 -8.36 -90.19 -32.58
CA ALA A 8 -7.53 -89.63 -31.52
C ALA A 8 -6.39 -88.77 -32.09
N GLU A 9 -5.70 -89.24 -33.14
CA GLU A 9 -4.65 -88.45 -33.78
C GLU A 9 -5.19 -87.15 -34.40
N GLN A 10 -6.36 -87.21 -35.05
CA GLN A 10 -6.97 -86.03 -35.64
C GLN A 10 -7.40 -84.99 -34.60
N THR A 11 -7.86 -85.43 -33.42
CA THR A 11 -8.20 -84.53 -32.32
C THR A 11 -6.96 -83.90 -31.68
N ILE A 12 -5.89 -84.67 -31.47
CA ILE A 12 -4.60 -84.15 -30.96
C ILE A 12 -4.03 -83.10 -31.92
N TRP A 13 -4.07 -83.36 -33.23
CA TRP A 13 -3.58 -82.40 -34.23
C TRP A 13 -4.36 -81.08 -34.22
N ARG A 14 -5.70 -81.14 -34.10
CA ARG A 14 -6.54 -79.94 -33.98
C ARG A 14 -6.23 -79.15 -32.70
N LEU A 15 -6.06 -79.84 -31.56
CA LEU A 15 -5.73 -79.19 -30.30
C LEU A 15 -4.36 -78.49 -30.37
N ASN A 16 -3.35 -79.13 -30.95
CA ASN A 16 -2.03 -78.52 -31.13
C ASN A 16 -2.06 -77.29 -32.04
N ASN A 17 -2.83 -77.31 -33.14
CA ASN A 17 -2.97 -76.14 -34.01
C ASN A 17 -3.75 -75.00 -33.35
N LEU A 18 -4.76 -75.30 -32.54
CA LEU A 18 -5.47 -74.30 -31.74
C LEU A 18 -4.56 -73.69 -30.66
N ALA A 19 -3.74 -74.51 -30.01
CA ALA A 19 -2.78 -74.04 -29.02
C ALA A 19 -1.69 -73.13 -29.63
N ARG A 20 -1.19 -73.48 -30.82
CA ARG A 20 -0.17 -72.66 -31.50
C ARG A 20 -0.73 -71.34 -32.00
N SER A 21 -1.96 -71.32 -32.51
CA SER A 21 -2.61 -70.09 -32.95
C SER A 21 -2.98 -69.15 -31.80
N SER A 22 -3.35 -69.69 -30.63
CA SER A 22 -3.59 -68.89 -29.43
C SER A 22 -2.30 -68.26 -28.89
N GLN A 23 -1.18 -69.00 -28.88
CA GLN A 23 0.13 -68.48 -28.48
C GLN A 23 0.61 -67.34 -29.39
N LEU A 24 0.48 -67.48 -30.70
CA LEU A 24 0.85 -66.44 -31.65
C LEU A 24 0.01 -65.18 -31.47
N ARG A 25 -1.32 -65.33 -31.30
CA ARG A 25 -2.21 -64.20 -31.06
C ARG A 25 -1.89 -63.47 -29.75
N LEU A 26 -1.50 -64.21 -28.71
CA LEU A 26 -1.10 -63.64 -27.43
C LEU A 26 0.22 -62.86 -27.54
N GLN A 27 1.20 -63.40 -28.26
CA GLN A 27 2.45 -62.67 -28.55
C GLN A 27 2.19 -61.39 -29.34
N GLN A 28 1.26 -61.42 -30.30
CA GLN A 28 0.91 -60.27 -31.11
C GLN A 28 0.21 -59.18 -30.28
N LEU A 29 -0.71 -59.56 -29.38
CA LEU A 29 -1.36 -58.62 -28.46
C LEU A 29 -0.38 -58.03 -27.44
N LEU A 30 0.58 -58.82 -26.96
CA LEU A 30 1.63 -58.32 -26.07
C LEU A 30 2.57 -57.35 -26.77
N ALA A 31 2.95 -57.64 -28.03
CA ALA A 31 3.76 -56.73 -28.84
C ALA A 31 3.01 -55.42 -29.14
N ASP A 32 1.70 -55.50 -29.40
CA ASP A 32 0.85 -54.33 -29.65
C ASP A 32 0.72 -53.46 -28.39
N GLU A 33 0.46 -54.05 -27.21
CA GLU A 33 0.43 -53.31 -25.94
C GLU A 33 1.81 -52.74 -25.55
N GLN A 34 2.91 -53.47 -25.80
CA GLN A 34 4.26 -52.94 -25.55
C GLN A 34 4.61 -51.78 -26.48
N SER A 35 4.10 -51.77 -27.71
CA SER A 35 4.30 -50.68 -28.67
C SER A 35 3.37 -49.48 -28.42
N ARG A 36 2.35 -49.66 -27.57
CA ARG A 36 1.39 -48.61 -27.23
C ARG A 36 2.07 -47.55 -26.38
N ALA A 37 2.53 -46.50 -27.03
CA ALA A 37 3.09 -45.33 -26.38
C ALA A 37 2.00 -44.70 -25.48
N VAL A 38 2.05 -45.01 -24.18
CA VAL A 38 1.26 -44.32 -23.16
C VAL A 38 1.71 -42.87 -23.20
N THR A 39 0.87 -42.00 -23.76
CA THR A 39 1.07 -40.56 -23.71
C THR A 39 0.88 -40.14 -22.27
N THR A 40 1.96 -40.22 -21.48
CA THR A 40 2.04 -39.57 -20.17
C THR A 40 1.86 -38.08 -20.43
N LYS A 41 0.63 -37.58 -20.25
CA LYS A 41 0.35 -36.15 -20.23
C LYS A 41 1.39 -35.49 -19.33
N SER A 42 2.23 -34.66 -19.95
CA SER A 42 3.43 -34.13 -19.33
C SER A 42 3.08 -33.42 -18.01
N ARG A 43 3.71 -33.86 -16.91
CA ARG A 43 3.61 -33.23 -15.57
C ARG A 43 3.79 -31.71 -15.61
N LEU A 44 4.52 -31.18 -16.59
CA LEU A 44 4.72 -29.74 -16.76
C LEU A 44 3.41 -28.97 -16.96
N TRP A 45 2.47 -29.50 -17.75
CA TRP A 45 1.20 -28.81 -18.01
C TRP A 45 0.29 -28.81 -16.78
N TYR A 46 0.35 -29.87 -15.97
CA TYR A 46 -0.36 -29.93 -14.69
C TYR A 46 0.21 -28.91 -13.69
N ASN A 47 1.54 -28.88 -13.53
CA ASN A 47 2.19 -27.94 -12.61
C ASN A 47 2.00 -26.46 -13.02
N LEU A 48 1.97 -26.17 -14.33
CA LEU A 48 1.72 -24.81 -14.81
C LEU A 48 0.27 -24.38 -14.55
N GLY A 49 -0.69 -25.29 -14.74
CA GLY A 49 -2.09 -25.06 -14.41
C GLY A 49 -2.29 -24.76 -12.93
N ASP A 50 -1.70 -25.57 -12.05
CA ASP A 50 -1.78 -25.39 -10.59
C ASP A 50 -1.14 -24.06 -10.14
N MET A 51 0.01 -23.69 -10.73
CA MET A 51 0.67 -22.42 -10.45
C MET A 51 -0.18 -21.22 -10.91
N LEU A 52 -0.80 -21.29 -12.10
CA LEU A 52 -1.68 -20.23 -12.61
C LEU A 52 -2.96 -20.12 -11.79
N ALA A 53 -3.56 -21.24 -11.38
CA ALA A 53 -4.74 -21.25 -10.53
C ALA A 53 -4.45 -20.59 -9.17
N ALA A 54 -3.32 -20.93 -8.54
CA ALA A 54 -2.88 -20.30 -7.30
C ALA A 54 -2.65 -18.78 -7.47
N ALA A 55 -1.97 -18.38 -8.54
CA ALA A 55 -1.74 -16.96 -8.85
C ALA A 55 -3.06 -16.20 -9.06
N ALA A 56 -4.03 -16.79 -9.76
CA ALA A 56 -5.35 -16.18 -9.98
C ALA A 56 -6.11 -15.95 -8.68
N VAL A 57 -6.07 -16.91 -7.75
CA VAL A 57 -6.67 -16.75 -6.41
C VAL A 57 -5.99 -15.61 -5.64
N ILE A 58 -4.66 -15.52 -5.66
CA ILE A 58 -3.92 -14.44 -5.01
C ILE A 58 -4.32 -13.07 -5.58
N VAL A 59 -4.38 -12.93 -6.90
CA VAL A 59 -4.77 -11.68 -7.56
C VAL A 59 -6.21 -11.31 -7.22
N PHE A 60 -7.13 -12.28 -7.19
CA PHE A 60 -8.51 -12.05 -6.81
C PHE A 60 -8.63 -11.56 -5.35
N VAL A 61 -7.98 -12.25 -4.42
CA VAL A 61 -7.96 -11.87 -3.00
C VAL A 61 -7.32 -10.50 -2.81
N ALA A 62 -6.15 -10.25 -3.41
CA ALA A 62 -5.48 -8.96 -3.35
C ALA A 62 -6.35 -7.85 -3.94
N GLY A 63 -7.01 -8.10 -5.08
CA GLY A 63 -7.91 -7.16 -5.74
C GLY A 63 -9.08 -6.72 -4.83
N VAL A 64 -9.71 -7.67 -4.14
CA VAL A 64 -10.79 -7.37 -3.19
C VAL A 64 -10.29 -6.59 -1.97
N LEU A 65 -9.08 -6.85 -1.50
CA LEU A 65 -8.51 -6.22 -0.30
C LEU A 65 -7.94 -4.81 -0.54
N ILE A 66 -7.55 -4.45 -1.76
CA ILE A 66 -6.94 -3.13 -2.03
C ILE A 66 -7.89 -1.97 -1.70
N THR A 67 -9.16 -2.06 -2.10
CA THR A 67 -10.15 -0.99 -1.88
C THR A 67 -10.37 -0.65 -0.40
N PRO A 68 -10.68 -1.61 0.50
CA PRO A 68 -10.84 -1.31 1.93
C PRO A 68 -9.52 -0.83 2.56
N LEU A 69 -8.36 -1.32 2.13
CA LEU A 69 -7.06 -0.84 2.62
C LEU A 69 -6.82 0.64 2.27
N ARG A 70 -7.18 1.07 1.06
CA ARG A 70 -7.10 2.49 0.66
C ARG A 70 -8.01 3.37 1.51
N PHE A 71 -9.24 2.92 1.76
CA PHE A 71 -10.18 3.63 2.64
C PHE A 71 -9.65 3.71 4.08
N ALA A 72 -9.17 2.60 4.64
CA ALA A 72 -8.61 2.53 5.98
C ALA A 72 -7.41 3.47 6.13
N ARG A 73 -6.52 3.50 5.12
CA ARG A 73 -5.37 4.42 5.08
C ARG A 73 -5.82 5.89 5.05
N GLN A 74 -6.81 6.24 4.24
CA GLN A 74 -7.36 7.59 4.19
C GLN A 74 -7.97 8.01 5.55
N LYS A 75 -8.69 7.11 6.21
CA LYS A 75 -9.24 7.35 7.57
C LYS A 75 -8.13 7.51 8.61
N SER A 76 -7.10 6.68 8.55
CA SER A 76 -5.92 6.80 9.43
C SER A 76 -5.24 8.17 9.27
N TRP A 77 -5.05 8.62 8.02
CA TRP A 77 -4.51 9.95 7.75
C TRP A 77 -5.42 11.07 8.25
N GLN A 78 -6.73 10.97 8.02
CA GLN A 78 -7.71 11.94 8.54
C GLN A 78 -7.61 12.07 10.07
N GLN A 79 -7.57 10.95 10.79
CA GLN A 79 -7.43 10.94 12.25
C GLN A 79 -6.10 11.56 12.72
N ARG A 80 -4.99 11.23 12.05
CA ARG A 80 -3.68 11.83 12.35
C ARG A 80 -3.69 13.35 12.16
N CYS A 81 -4.24 13.83 11.04
CA CYS A 81 -4.32 15.26 10.78
C CYS A 81 -5.25 15.99 11.78
N GLN A 82 -6.31 15.33 12.26
CA GLN A 82 -7.16 15.87 13.32
C GLN A 82 -6.44 15.94 14.67
N MET A 83 -5.67 14.91 15.03
CA MET A 83 -4.88 14.91 16.26
C MET A 83 -3.80 16.00 16.26
N GLN A 84 -3.04 16.11 15.17
CA GLN A 84 -2.06 17.19 14.99
C GLN A 84 -2.70 18.58 15.09
N LEU A 85 -3.87 18.78 14.46
CA LEU A 85 -4.60 20.04 14.57
C LEU A 85 -5.05 20.32 16.02
N ARG A 86 -5.49 19.30 16.76
CA ARG A 86 -5.79 19.44 18.20
C ARG A 86 -4.56 19.83 19.01
N HIS A 87 -3.39 19.25 18.74
CA HIS A 87 -2.14 19.65 19.40
C HIS A 87 -1.80 21.11 19.10
N ILE A 88 -1.94 21.55 17.84
CA ILE A 88 -1.75 22.96 17.48
C ILE A 88 -2.70 23.86 18.27
N TRP A 89 -3.99 23.50 18.35
CA TRP A 89 -4.97 24.27 19.14
C TRP A 89 -4.65 24.29 20.64
N GLN A 90 -4.21 23.17 21.20
CA GLN A 90 -3.76 23.11 22.58
C GLN A 90 -2.55 24.01 22.81
N GLY A 91 -1.58 24.02 21.89
CA GLY A 91 -0.43 24.91 21.96
C GLY A 91 -0.82 26.39 21.85
N ILE A 92 -1.79 26.74 20.99
CA ILE A 92 -2.36 28.11 20.94
C ILE A 92 -2.99 28.48 22.28
N LYS A 93 -3.71 27.56 22.92
CA LYS A 93 -4.31 27.80 24.24
C LYS A 93 -3.24 28.03 25.29
N ASN A 94 -2.25 27.14 25.37
CA ASN A 94 -1.15 27.26 26.33
C ASN A 94 -0.37 28.57 26.13
N TYR A 95 -0.06 28.93 24.88
CA TYR A 95 0.51 30.23 24.55
C TYR A 95 -0.39 31.37 25.05
N SER A 96 -1.69 31.30 24.76
CA SER A 96 -2.62 32.33 25.20
C SER A 96 -2.66 32.47 26.72
N ASP A 97 -2.61 31.35 27.46
CA ASP A 97 -2.60 31.34 28.92
C ASP A 97 -1.32 31.99 29.48
N ASP A 98 -0.16 31.75 28.85
CA ASP A 98 1.14 32.33 29.24
C ASP A 98 1.30 33.81 28.85
N TYR A 99 0.53 34.29 27.86
CA TYR A 99 0.63 35.64 27.31
C TYR A 99 -0.63 36.50 27.57
N ASP A 100 -1.25 36.37 28.75
CA ASP A 100 -2.40 37.17 29.20
C ASP A 100 -3.60 37.18 28.23
N GLY A 101 -3.94 36.02 27.67
CA GLY A 101 -5.03 35.88 26.71
C GLY A 101 -4.69 36.32 25.28
N LYS A 102 -3.44 36.71 24.99
CA LYS A 102 -3.01 37.15 23.66
C LYS A 102 -2.71 35.96 22.77
N LEU A 103 -3.19 36.02 21.53
CA LEU A 103 -2.86 35.03 20.51
C LEU A 103 -1.47 35.29 19.92
N PRO A 104 -0.81 34.27 19.37
CA PRO A 104 0.44 34.45 18.63
C PRO A 104 0.27 35.47 17.50
N ALA A 105 1.07 36.52 17.52
CA ALA A 105 1.02 37.62 16.56
C ALA A 105 2.43 38.16 16.29
N VAL A 106 2.66 38.61 15.06
CA VAL A 106 3.89 39.29 14.64
C VAL A 106 3.51 40.58 13.93
N ALA A 107 4.27 41.64 14.21
CA ALA A 107 4.11 42.91 13.54
C ALA A 107 4.17 42.72 12.02
N THR A 108 3.23 43.31 11.30
CA THR A 108 3.12 43.21 9.84
C THR A 108 2.90 44.62 9.30
N ALA A 109 3.74 45.06 8.37
CA ALA A 109 3.60 46.38 7.78
C ALA A 109 2.39 46.42 6.82
N THR A 110 1.70 47.56 6.78
CA THR A 110 0.60 47.76 5.81
C THR A 110 1.12 47.63 4.38
N GLY A 111 0.45 46.83 3.56
CA GLY A 111 0.86 46.55 2.18
C GLY A 111 1.97 45.50 2.04
N ALA A 112 2.51 44.98 3.15
CA ALA A 112 3.47 43.89 3.10
C ALA A 112 2.85 42.63 2.46
N PRO A 113 3.61 41.88 1.64
CA PRO A 113 3.14 40.60 1.12
C PRO A 113 2.91 39.62 2.28
N TRP A 114 1.88 38.79 2.20
CA TRP A 114 1.57 37.78 3.23
C TRP A 114 1.81 36.34 2.75
N TRP A 115 2.15 36.16 1.47
CA TRP A 115 2.19 34.87 0.79
C TRP A 115 3.59 34.25 0.73
N LYS A 116 4.64 34.93 1.23
CA LYS A 116 6.04 34.47 1.15
C LYS A 116 6.38 33.50 2.30
N VAL A 117 5.65 32.39 2.41
CA VAL A 117 5.95 31.30 3.36
C VAL A 117 7.36 30.77 3.09
N GLY A 118 8.22 30.72 4.10
CA GLY A 118 9.64 30.39 3.92
C GLY A 118 10.57 31.58 4.03
N TYR A 119 10.06 32.81 3.91
CA TYR A 119 10.90 34.01 4.02
C TYR A 119 11.52 34.10 5.42
N GLN A 120 12.84 34.28 5.48
CA GLN A 120 13.59 34.33 6.74
C GLN A 120 14.11 35.74 7.08
N GLY A 121 13.84 36.75 6.25
CA GLY A 121 14.21 38.13 6.56
C GLY A 121 13.44 38.68 7.76
N GLU A 122 13.93 39.79 8.30
CA GLU A 122 13.37 40.45 9.49
C GLU A 122 11.92 40.90 9.26
N GLU A 123 11.57 41.32 8.05
CA GLU A 123 10.23 41.76 7.71
C GLU A 123 9.25 40.58 7.71
N ASN A 124 8.06 40.79 8.27
CA ASN A 124 7.02 39.78 8.22
C ASN A 124 6.33 39.76 6.86
N HIS A 125 6.76 38.83 6.00
CA HIS A 125 6.18 38.61 4.68
C HIS A 125 5.35 37.33 4.54
N SER A 126 5.05 36.67 5.68
CA SER A 126 4.46 35.33 5.71
C SER A 126 3.29 35.25 6.69
N ASN A 127 2.18 34.72 6.21
CA ASN A 127 1.02 34.42 7.02
C ASN A 127 1.22 33.23 7.98
N THR A 128 2.35 32.52 7.96
CA THR A 128 2.63 31.43 8.91
C THR A 128 3.54 31.83 10.06
N ARG A 129 4.17 33.02 9.97
CA ARG A 129 5.18 33.46 10.94
C ARG A 129 4.65 33.57 12.37
N HIS A 130 3.40 34.02 12.53
CA HIS A 130 2.75 34.09 13.83
C HIS A 130 2.55 32.71 14.47
N ILE A 131 2.30 31.68 13.67
CA ILE A 131 2.16 30.32 14.16
C ILE A 131 3.52 29.68 14.45
N TRP A 132 4.58 30.08 13.75
CA TRP A 132 5.94 29.61 14.05
C TRP A 132 6.41 29.97 15.47
N LEU A 133 5.83 31.00 16.09
CA LEU A 133 6.06 31.33 17.51
C LEU A 133 5.72 30.17 18.44
N LEU A 134 4.74 29.33 18.08
CA LEU A 134 4.37 28.15 18.87
C LEU A 134 5.50 27.11 18.87
N ALA A 135 6.17 26.94 17.74
CA ALA A 135 7.34 26.06 17.66
C ALA A 135 8.52 26.65 18.45
N LYS A 136 8.77 27.96 18.32
CA LYS A 136 9.84 28.65 19.06
C LYS A 136 9.65 28.60 20.57
N GLY A 137 8.41 28.72 21.03
CA GLY A 137 8.08 28.66 22.46
C GLY A 137 7.89 27.25 23.00
N ASP A 138 8.20 26.20 22.22
CA ASP A 138 8.00 24.79 22.58
C ASP A 138 6.54 24.44 22.96
N TYR A 139 5.58 25.22 22.45
CA TYR A 139 4.15 24.96 22.63
C TYR A 139 3.63 23.85 21.71
N VAL A 140 4.27 23.67 20.56
CA VAL A 140 3.87 22.70 19.53
C VAL A 140 5.12 22.13 18.86
N ASN A 141 5.18 20.81 18.72
CA ASN A 141 6.26 20.17 17.96
C ASN A 141 6.17 20.57 16.47
N PRO A 142 7.27 21.01 15.82
CA PRO A 142 7.27 21.37 14.40
C PRO A 142 6.68 20.31 13.46
N SER A 143 6.77 19.02 13.80
CA SER A 143 6.19 17.94 12.98
C SER A 143 4.66 17.95 12.94
N ASP A 144 4.00 18.55 13.93
CA ASP A 144 2.53 18.61 14.00
C ASP A 144 1.93 19.58 12.98
N PHE A 145 2.73 20.46 12.37
CA PHE A 145 2.28 21.35 11.30
C PHE A 145 2.13 20.67 9.94
N VAL A 146 2.38 19.35 9.85
CA VAL A 146 2.37 18.59 8.60
C VAL A 146 1.40 17.41 8.67
N CYS A 147 0.27 17.58 7.98
CA CYS A 147 -0.74 16.56 7.76
C CYS A 147 -0.23 15.50 6.75
N PRO A 148 -0.15 14.20 7.13
CA PRO A 148 0.32 13.14 6.22
C PRO A 148 -0.57 12.89 4.99
N ALA A 149 -1.80 13.42 4.97
CA ALA A 149 -2.66 13.38 3.79
C ALA A 149 -2.26 14.39 2.71
N ALA A 150 -1.46 15.40 3.05
CA ALA A 150 -1.00 16.41 2.10
C ALA A 150 0.12 15.84 1.23
N SER A 151 -0.06 15.87 -0.10
CA SER A 151 0.88 15.28 -1.06
C SER A 151 2.29 15.91 -1.04
N GLN A 152 2.39 17.17 -0.63
CA GLN A 152 3.63 17.95 -0.62
C GLN A 152 4.19 18.18 0.80
N GLY A 153 3.57 17.59 1.82
CA GLY A 153 3.97 17.76 3.21
C GLY A 153 5.23 16.97 3.53
N ARG A 154 6.20 17.62 4.18
CA ARG A 154 7.39 16.95 4.73
C ARG A 154 7.52 17.33 6.20
N ALA A 155 7.48 16.33 7.09
CA ALA A 155 7.71 16.55 8.50
C ALA A 155 9.07 17.20 8.73
N LEU A 156 9.09 18.26 9.52
CA LEU A 156 10.31 18.91 9.95
C LEU A 156 10.88 18.10 11.12
N GLN A 157 12.16 17.73 11.04
CA GLN A 157 12.90 17.16 12.16
C GLN A 157 13.96 18.16 12.56
N PHE A 158 13.57 19.07 13.45
CA PHE A 158 14.47 20.03 14.06
C PHE A 158 14.71 19.62 15.51
N ASP A 159 15.94 19.78 15.95
CA ASP A 159 16.21 19.90 17.38
C ASP A 159 15.71 21.26 17.89
N ALA A 160 15.40 21.37 19.19
CA ALA A 160 14.88 22.59 19.80
C ALA A 160 15.79 23.81 19.55
N SER A 161 17.11 23.57 19.51
CA SER A 161 18.11 24.58 19.17
C SER A 161 17.97 25.13 17.74
N GLN A 162 17.60 24.28 16.78
CA GLN A 162 17.49 24.64 15.37
C GLN A 162 16.27 25.54 15.10
N VAL A 163 15.17 25.32 15.83
CA VAL A 163 13.92 26.07 15.68
C VAL A 163 14.13 27.57 15.90
N GLN A 164 15.00 27.95 16.83
CA GLN A 164 15.23 29.35 17.21
C GLN A 164 15.84 30.20 16.08
N TYR A 165 16.66 29.59 15.21
CA TYR A 165 17.37 30.28 14.12
C TYR A 165 16.45 30.68 12.95
N TYR A 166 15.24 30.13 12.86
CA TYR A 166 14.31 30.41 11.79
C TYR A 166 13.31 31.48 12.20
N ASN A 167 13.05 32.44 11.33
CA ASN A 167 11.99 33.43 11.54
C ASN A 167 10.61 32.93 11.12
N ASP A 168 10.53 31.94 10.25
CA ASP A 168 9.29 31.27 9.82
C ASP A 168 9.59 29.81 9.47
N PHE A 169 8.57 28.99 9.18
CA PHE A 169 8.79 27.67 8.58
C PHE A 169 9.77 27.78 7.39
N PRO A 170 10.77 26.88 7.24
CA PRO A 170 11.80 27.04 6.20
C PRO A 170 11.26 27.04 4.76
N ALA A 171 10.10 26.45 4.55
CA ALA A 171 9.40 26.38 3.26
C ALA A 171 7.95 25.91 3.47
N ARG A 172 7.09 26.16 2.49
CA ARG A 172 5.68 25.76 2.48
C ARG A 172 5.43 24.25 2.72
N ARG A 173 6.36 23.38 2.30
CA ARG A 173 6.24 21.92 2.54
C ARG A 173 6.27 21.52 4.02
N TYR A 174 6.75 22.40 4.90
CA TYR A 174 6.83 22.15 6.35
C TYR A 174 5.62 22.67 7.12
N VAL A 175 4.62 23.23 6.43
CA VAL A 175 3.37 23.70 7.01
C VAL A 175 2.23 23.47 6.02
N THR A 176 1.43 22.43 6.25
CA THR A 176 0.36 22.01 5.32
C THR A 176 -1.01 22.52 5.73
N TYR A 177 -1.14 23.03 6.97
CA TYR A 177 -2.36 23.64 7.45
C TYR A 177 -2.42 25.12 7.05
N SER A 178 -3.64 25.61 6.84
CA SER A 178 -3.90 27.02 6.56
C SER A 178 -4.42 27.71 7.82
N PHE A 179 -3.83 28.85 8.16
CA PHE A 179 -4.22 29.66 9.30
C PHE A 179 -4.89 30.94 8.83
N ARG A 180 -5.98 31.33 9.48
CA ARG A 180 -6.68 32.58 9.17
C ARG A 180 -5.98 33.73 9.89
N ILE A 181 -5.61 34.76 9.13
CA ILE A 181 -5.18 36.04 9.68
C ILE A 181 -6.41 36.68 10.33
N ARG A 182 -6.38 36.93 11.65
CA ARG A 182 -7.39 37.75 12.32
C ARG A 182 -6.94 39.21 12.25
N CYS A 183 -7.61 39.99 11.41
CA CYS A 183 -7.48 41.44 11.44
C CYS A 183 -8.40 41.98 12.53
N ASN A 184 -7.87 42.72 13.50
CA ASN A 184 -8.71 43.49 14.41
C ASN A 184 -9.45 44.55 13.59
N LYS A 185 -10.77 44.64 13.78
CA LYS A 185 -11.53 45.78 13.26
C LYS A 185 -11.01 47.03 13.97
N PRO A 186 -10.76 48.15 13.27
CA PRO A 186 -10.42 49.39 13.95
C PRO A 186 -11.58 49.72 14.89
N THR A 187 -11.27 49.84 16.20
CA THR A 187 -12.20 50.41 17.16
C THR A 187 -12.48 51.83 16.66
N LYS A 188 -13.71 52.09 16.21
CA LYS A 188 -14.13 53.46 15.98
C LYS A 188 -14.08 54.15 17.34
N LEU A 189 -13.07 55.00 17.54
CA LEU A 189 -13.11 56.02 18.58
C LEU A 189 -14.29 56.92 18.22
N HIS A 190 -15.36 56.79 19.01
CA HIS A 190 -16.48 57.72 19.02
C HIS A 190 -16.13 58.88 19.95
#